data_AF-A0A7Y6L8M2-F1
#
_entry.id   AF-A0A7Y6L8M2-F1
#
_cell.length_a   1.000
_cell.length_b   1.000
_cell.length_c   1.000
_cell.angle_alpha   90.00
_cell.angle_beta   90.00
_cell.angle_gamma   90.00
#
_symmetry.space_group_name_H-M   'P 1'
#
loop_
_entity.id
_entity.type
_entity.pdbx_description
1 polymer ?
#
loop_
_entity_poly.entity_id
_entity_poly.type
_entity_poly.pdbx_seq_one_letter_code
_entity_poly.pdbx_strand_id
1 'polypeptide(L)'
;MSRAKRQFWKTFGTAVLTLSGLVGTYVTAESVGATWAFWIIGAGALAYASVAVVIPRAYRMSVEYTNRITKYPTLLRVNAELQERNEALSVLNEEALRERTLEYEKGVREGIGRAWGTVAALVAEVPEISRVIKDSGAVVLTARCSGEPPQPGARYLVTMRHSNAVKGVVEVRQVGHSRRSVQLLCVKPVDEDFWIRLAEKAEFEEDVSQSVQLVRYQLKDDGSEYPLSVQGVDEGSVE
;
A
#
# COMPACT_ATOMS: atom_id res chain seq x y z
N MET A 1 26.88 43.21 -22.14
CA MET A 1 28.30 42.79 -21.94
C MET A 1 28.38 41.79 -20.79
N SER A 2 28.76 40.53 -21.08
CA SER A 2 28.78 39.43 -20.09
C SER A 2 29.75 39.71 -18.94
N ARG A 3 29.49 39.14 -17.74
CA ARG A 3 30.35 39.30 -16.55
C ARG A 3 31.81 38.89 -16.84
N ALA A 4 31.99 37.81 -17.61
CA ALA A 4 33.31 37.35 -18.05
C ALA A 4 34.08 38.39 -18.88
N LYS A 5 33.42 39.08 -19.83
CA LYS A 5 34.07 40.10 -20.68
C LYS A 5 34.49 41.33 -19.89
N ARG A 6 33.69 41.76 -18.90
CA ARG A 6 34.06 42.88 -18.00
C ARG A 6 35.24 42.52 -17.10
N GLN A 7 35.30 41.28 -16.61
CA GLN A 7 36.40 40.81 -15.78
C GLN A 7 37.70 40.72 -16.58
N PHE A 8 37.66 40.23 -17.82
CA PHE A 8 38.80 40.21 -18.73
C PHE A 8 39.40 41.59 -18.98
N TRP A 9 38.57 42.60 -19.33
CA TRP A 9 39.05 43.96 -19.61
C TRP A 9 39.66 44.63 -18.37
N LYS A 10 39.12 44.36 -17.18
CA LYS A 10 39.73 44.84 -15.92
C LYS A 10 41.10 44.22 -15.70
N THR A 11 41.22 42.89 -15.81
CA THR A 11 42.51 42.19 -15.63
C THR A 11 43.54 42.59 -16.68
N PHE A 12 43.11 42.80 -17.92
CA PHE A 12 43.98 43.22 -19.02
C PHE A 12 44.49 44.66 -18.80
N GLY A 13 43.60 45.60 -18.47
CA GLY A 13 43.99 46.99 -18.20
C GLY A 13 44.96 47.12 -17.02
N THR A 14 44.75 46.35 -15.95
CA THR A 14 45.72 46.30 -14.84
C THR A 14 47.06 45.73 -15.26
N ALA A 15 47.08 44.68 -16.09
CA ALA A 15 48.33 44.07 -16.56
C ALA A 15 49.15 45.05 -17.42
N VAL A 16 48.48 45.76 -18.34
CA VAL A 16 49.12 46.79 -19.19
C VAL A 16 49.69 47.92 -18.33
N LEU A 17 48.93 48.45 -17.37
CA LEU A 17 49.41 49.51 -16.46
C LEU A 17 50.61 49.07 -15.64
N THR A 18 50.61 47.83 -15.12
CA THR A 18 51.75 47.30 -14.37
C THR A 18 52.99 47.10 -15.24
N LEU A 19 52.82 46.63 -16.48
CA LEU A 19 53.92 46.46 -17.43
C LEU A 19 54.51 47.82 -17.85
N SER A 20 53.67 48.81 -18.14
CA SER A 20 54.13 50.17 -18.46
C SER A 20 54.85 50.82 -17.28
N GLY A 21 54.36 50.63 -16.06
CA GLY A 21 55.05 51.10 -14.86
C GLY A 21 56.41 50.42 -14.67
N LEU A 22 56.50 49.13 -14.96
CA LEU A 22 57.75 48.35 -14.84
C LEU A 22 58.79 48.77 -15.90
N VAL A 23 58.35 49.01 -17.14
CA VAL A 23 59.21 49.56 -18.20
C VAL A 23 59.66 50.98 -17.86
N GLY A 24 58.75 51.85 -17.38
CA GLY A 24 59.09 53.23 -17.00
C GLY A 24 60.10 53.29 -15.86
N THR A 25 59.91 52.47 -14.82
CA THR A 25 60.84 52.35 -13.69
C THR A 25 62.19 51.76 -14.11
N TYR A 26 62.21 50.81 -15.04
CA TYR A 26 63.46 50.26 -15.60
C TYR A 26 64.26 51.33 -16.36
N VAL A 27 63.63 52.06 -17.29
CA VAL A 27 64.29 53.11 -18.09
C VAL A 27 64.81 54.23 -17.18
N THR A 28 64.06 54.59 -16.14
CA THR A 28 64.50 55.59 -15.15
C THR A 28 65.70 55.07 -14.35
N ALA A 29 65.69 53.81 -13.93
CA ALA A 29 66.79 53.19 -13.18
C ALA A 29 68.08 53.06 -14.02
N GLU A 30 67.94 52.75 -15.31
CA GLU A 30 69.07 52.67 -16.26
C GLU A 30 69.71 54.05 -16.45
N SER A 31 68.91 55.12 -16.55
CA SER A 31 69.41 56.50 -16.72
C SER A 31 70.22 57.03 -15.52
N VAL A 32 70.07 56.43 -14.33
CA VAL A 32 70.77 56.81 -13.08
C VAL A 32 71.84 55.77 -12.69
N GLY A 33 72.06 54.72 -13.51
CA GLY A 33 73.02 53.65 -13.21
C GLY A 33 72.63 52.77 -12.01
N ALA A 34 71.36 52.77 -11.62
CA ALA A 34 70.83 52.11 -10.42
C ALA A 34 70.05 50.82 -10.72
N THR A 35 70.42 50.11 -11.79
CA THR A 35 69.71 48.93 -12.31
C THR A 35 69.61 47.79 -11.27
N TRP A 36 70.58 47.69 -10.35
CA TRP A 36 70.57 46.69 -9.28
C TRP A 36 69.39 46.90 -8.29
N ALA A 37 69.01 48.14 -7.99
CA ALA A 37 67.91 48.46 -7.07
C ALA A 37 66.55 48.09 -7.69
N PHE A 38 66.40 48.26 -9.02
CA PHE A 38 65.21 47.83 -9.75
C PHE A 38 64.97 46.32 -9.61
N TRP A 39 66.01 45.51 -9.78
CA TRP A 39 65.89 44.05 -9.67
C TRP A 39 65.55 43.60 -8.25
N ILE A 40 66.07 44.27 -7.21
CA ILE A 40 65.73 43.96 -5.81
C ILE A 40 64.25 44.27 -5.53
N ILE A 41 63.76 45.43 -5.97
CA ILE A 41 62.34 45.81 -5.80
C ILE A 41 61.43 44.87 -6.59
N GLY A 42 61.81 44.53 -7.82
CA GLY A 42 61.08 43.57 -8.65
C GLY A 42 60.99 42.17 -8.01
N ALA A 43 62.12 41.65 -7.49
CA ALA A 43 62.15 40.38 -6.79
C ALA A 43 61.32 40.40 -5.50
N GLY A 44 61.39 41.49 -4.72
CA GLY A 44 60.58 41.67 -3.52
C GLY A 44 59.08 41.73 -3.80
N ALA A 45 58.68 42.43 -4.87
CA ALA A 45 57.28 42.49 -5.30
C ALA A 45 56.76 41.13 -5.78
N LEU A 46 57.59 40.37 -6.52
CA LEU A 46 57.24 39.01 -6.96
C LEU A 46 57.08 38.05 -5.78
N ALA A 47 58.00 38.12 -4.80
CA ALA A 47 57.93 37.33 -3.57
C ALA A 47 56.70 37.68 -2.73
N TYR A 48 56.37 38.96 -2.61
CA TYR A 48 55.15 39.38 -1.91
C TYR A 48 53.88 38.91 -2.63
N ALA A 49 53.82 39.05 -3.95
CA ALA A 49 52.68 38.62 -4.75
C ALA A 49 52.47 37.09 -4.69
N SER A 50 53.55 36.31 -4.73
CA SER A 50 53.46 34.85 -4.61
C SER A 50 52.96 34.43 -3.22
N VAL A 51 53.46 35.07 -2.16
CA VAL A 51 52.98 34.84 -0.78
C VAL A 51 51.52 35.24 -0.60
N ALA A 52 51.11 36.41 -1.12
CA ALA A 52 49.77 36.94 -0.92
C ALA A 52 48.69 36.23 -1.76
N VAL A 53 49.05 35.71 -2.94
CA VAL A 53 48.06 35.14 -3.89
C VAL A 53 48.11 33.61 -3.92
N VAL A 54 49.30 33.02 -3.99
CA VAL A 54 49.45 31.58 -4.23
C VAL A 54 49.22 30.80 -2.94
N ILE A 55 49.78 31.25 -1.81
CA ILE A 55 49.68 30.52 -0.53
C ILE A 55 48.22 30.43 -0.05
N PRO A 56 47.40 31.50 -0.01
CA PRO A 56 46.02 31.39 0.46
C PRO A 56 45.16 30.52 -0.47
N ARG A 57 45.45 30.52 -1.77
CA ARG A 57 44.70 29.72 -2.75
C ARG A 57 45.05 28.23 -2.64
N ALA A 58 46.32 27.90 -2.46
CA ALA A 58 46.77 26.54 -2.19
C ALA A 58 46.21 26.02 -0.86
N TYR A 59 46.19 26.86 0.19
CA TYR A 59 45.62 26.51 1.49
C TYR A 59 44.11 26.28 1.43
N ARG A 60 43.35 27.10 0.68
CA ARG A 60 41.91 26.85 0.49
C ARG A 60 41.65 25.54 -0.23
N MET A 61 42.41 25.23 -1.30
CA MET A 61 42.26 23.94 -1.99
C MET A 61 42.59 22.75 -1.10
N SER A 62 43.64 22.84 -0.27
CA SER A 62 44.01 21.74 0.61
C SER A 62 42.98 21.52 1.71
N VAL A 63 42.45 22.59 2.32
CA VAL A 63 41.40 22.51 3.35
C VAL A 63 40.09 21.95 2.79
N GLU A 64 39.72 22.31 1.56
CA GLU A 64 38.54 21.71 0.90
C GLU A 64 38.75 20.23 0.61
N TYR A 65 39.94 19.83 0.17
CA TYR A 65 40.27 18.44 -0.12
C TYR A 65 40.30 17.59 1.16
N THR A 66 40.91 18.09 2.24
CA THR A 66 40.91 17.39 3.54
C THR A 66 39.50 17.29 4.12
N ASN A 67 38.69 18.36 4.04
CA ASN A 67 37.29 18.32 4.48
C ASN A 67 36.42 17.34 3.67
N ARG A 68 36.73 17.12 2.38
CA ARG A 68 36.04 16.10 1.58
C ARG A 68 36.44 14.69 2.01
N ILE A 69 37.73 14.45 2.23
CA ILE A 69 38.24 13.13 2.66
C ILE A 69 37.73 12.77 4.05
N THR A 70 37.75 13.71 5.00
CA THR A 70 37.28 13.46 6.38
C THR A 70 35.79 13.19 6.44
N LYS A 71 34.99 13.79 5.56
CA LYS A 71 33.53 13.56 5.48
C LYS A 71 33.14 12.36 4.63
N TYR A 72 34.01 11.86 3.78
CA TYR A 72 33.75 10.68 2.96
C TYR A 72 33.25 9.44 3.74
N PRO A 73 33.87 9.04 4.87
CA PRO A 73 33.36 7.90 5.65
C PRO A 73 31.97 8.15 6.23
N THR A 74 31.63 9.40 6.57
CA THR A 74 30.28 9.72 7.06
C THR A 74 29.24 9.61 5.95
N LEU A 75 29.57 10.03 4.72
CA LEU A 75 28.69 9.88 3.56
C LEU A 75 28.49 8.41 3.19
N LEU A 76 29.54 7.59 3.27
CA LEU A 76 29.42 6.15 3.05
C LEU A 76 28.51 5.48 4.08
N ARG A 77 28.65 5.84 5.37
CA ARG A 77 27.77 5.33 6.43
C ARG A 77 26.30 5.71 6.19
N VAL A 78 26.03 6.97 5.86
CA VAL A 78 24.67 7.43 5.56
C VAL A 78 24.10 6.73 4.33
N ASN A 79 24.90 6.51 3.29
CA ASN A 79 24.45 5.82 2.10
C ASN A 79 24.12 4.35 2.40
N ALA A 80 24.98 3.65 3.15
CA ALA A 80 24.72 2.29 3.60
C ALA A 80 23.46 2.20 4.47
N GLU A 81 23.26 3.12 5.41
CA GLU A 81 22.06 3.17 6.26
C GLU A 81 20.79 3.46 5.44
N LEU A 82 20.88 4.37 4.46
CA LEU A 82 19.75 4.63 3.56
C LEU A 82 19.43 3.43 2.68
N GLN A 83 20.45 2.71 2.20
CA GLN A 83 20.26 1.51 1.41
C GLN A 83 19.61 0.39 2.25
N GLU A 84 20.09 0.16 3.48
CA GLU A 84 19.50 -0.80 4.41
C GLU A 84 18.04 -0.45 4.73
N ARG A 85 17.73 0.82 5.00
CA ARG A 85 16.34 1.26 5.22
C ARG A 85 15.47 1.08 3.99
N ASN A 86 16.00 1.32 2.79
CA ASN A 86 15.24 1.17 1.56
C ASN A 86 14.97 -0.31 1.26
N GLU A 87 15.96 -1.18 1.46
CA GLU A 87 15.80 -2.63 1.37
C GLU A 87 14.77 -3.12 2.39
N ALA A 88 14.86 -2.71 3.67
CA ALA A 88 13.88 -3.06 4.69
C ALA A 88 12.45 -2.59 4.36
N LEU A 89 12.30 -1.36 3.87
CA LEU A 89 10.99 -0.84 3.44
C LEU A 89 10.45 -1.57 2.20
N SER A 90 11.33 -1.97 1.27
CA SER A 90 10.91 -2.71 0.09
C SER A 90 10.34 -4.08 0.46
N VAL A 91 10.97 -4.79 1.40
CA VAL A 91 10.49 -6.09 1.91
C VAL A 91 9.13 -5.92 2.59
N LEU A 92 8.98 -4.94 3.48
CA LEU A 92 7.70 -4.67 4.15
C LEU A 92 6.59 -4.30 3.15
N ASN A 93 6.93 -3.56 2.10
CA ASN A 93 5.95 -3.18 1.08
C ASN A 93 5.55 -4.39 0.21
N GLU A 94 6.48 -5.29 -0.10
CA GLU A 94 6.15 -6.55 -0.79
C GLU A 94 5.25 -7.45 0.06
N GLU A 95 5.52 -7.57 1.36
CA GLU A 95 4.67 -8.31 2.30
C GLU A 95 3.27 -7.69 2.37
N ALA A 96 3.17 -6.38 2.56
CA ALA A 96 1.90 -5.67 2.59
C ALA A 96 1.13 -5.78 1.27
N LEU A 97 1.82 -5.76 0.12
CA LEU A 97 1.21 -5.97 -1.18
C LEU A 97 0.64 -7.39 -1.31
N ARG A 98 1.37 -8.42 -0.86
CA ARG A 98 0.90 -9.80 -0.87
C ARG A 98 -0.35 -9.96 0.00
N GLU A 99 -0.35 -9.41 1.22
CA GLU A 99 -1.53 -9.43 2.09
C GLU A 99 -2.74 -8.76 1.43
N ARG A 100 -2.55 -7.57 0.88
CA ARG A 100 -3.61 -6.84 0.16
C ARG A 100 -4.14 -7.60 -1.05
N THR A 101 -3.27 -8.27 -1.82
CA THR A 101 -3.73 -9.07 -2.96
C THR A 101 -4.59 -10.24 -2.52
N LEU A 102 -4.23 -10.92 -1.43
CA LEU A 102 -5.02 -12.02 -0.89
C LEU A 102 -6.38 -11.55 -0.35
N GLU A 103 -6.41 -10.41 0.35
CA GLU A 103 -7.66 -9.79 0.81
C GLU A 103 -8.54 -9.35 -0.35
N TYR A 104 -7.95 -8.73 -1.37
CA TYR A 104 -8.67 -8.32 -2.57
C TYR A 104 -9.26 -9.53 -3.30
N GLU A 105 -8.49 -10.58 -3.53
CA GLU A 105 -8.97 -11.80 -4.19
C GLU A 105 -10.05 -12.52 -3.37
N LYS A 106 -9.95 -12.51 -2.04
CA LYS A 106 -11.01 -13.01 -1.15
C LYS A 106 -12.28 -12.16 -1.30
N GLY A 107 -12.15 -10.84 -1.25
CA GLY A 107 -13.26 -9.90 -1.41
C GLY A 107 -13.95 -10.01 -2.77
N VAL A 108 -13.18 -10.13 -3.86
CA VAL A 108 -13.72 -10.34 -5.22
C VAL A 108 -14.47 -11.66 -5.31
N ARG A 109 -13.89 -12.77 -4.83
CA ARG A 109 -14.58 -14.07 -4.82
C ARG A 109 -15.85 -14.03 -3.99
N GLU A 110 -15.80 -13.37 -2.84
CA GLU A 110 -16.97 -13.22 -1.99
C GLU A 110 -18.05 -12.37 -2.68
N GLY A 111 -17.68 -11.26 -3.31
CA GLY A 111 -18.59 -10.39 -4.06
C GLY A 111 -19.26 -11.11 -5.23
N ILE A 112 -18.48 -11.84 -6.03
CA ILE A 112 -19.01 -12.70 -7.11
C ILE A 112 -19.96 -13.74 -6.53
N GLY A 113 -19.57 -14.42 -5.45
CA GLY A 113 -20.41 -15.41 -4.79
C GLY A 113 -21.71 -14.84 -4.23
N ARG A 114 -21.71 -13.60 -3.73
CA ARG A 114 -22.92 -12.90 -3.27
C ARG A 114 -23.85 -12.60 -4.44
N ALA A 115 -23.31 -12.04 -5.53
CA ALA A 115 -24.09 -11.69 -6.71
C ALA A 115 -24.70 -12.94 -7.38
N TRP A 116 -23.87 -13.94 -7.68
CA TRP A 116 -24.33 -15.21 -8.25
C TRP A 116 -25.29 -15.95 -7.33
N GLY A 117 -24.97 -16.00 -6.03
CA GLY A 117 -25.81 -16.69 -5.05
C GLY A 117 -27.20 -16.10 -4.93
N THR A 118 -27.33 -14.77 -5.09
CA THR A 118 -28.62 -14.08 -5.14
C THR A 118 -29.41 -14.46 -6.38
N VAL A 119 -28.80 -14.37 -7.55
CA VAL A 119 -29.45 -14.70 -8.83
C VAL A 119 -29.90 -16.15 -8.84
N ALA A 120 -29.03 -17.07 -8.40
CA ALA A 120 -29.35 -18.49 -8.34
C ALA A 120 -30.48 -18.81 -7.33
N ALA A 121 -30.55 -18.09 -6.21
CA ALA A 121 -31.63 -18.26 -5.23
C ALA A 121 -32.98 -17.68 -5.69
N LEU A 122 -32.98 -16.70 -6.61
CA LEU A 122 -34.21 -16.12 -7.17
C LEU A 122 -34.91 -17.05 -8.16
N VAL A 123 -34.14 -17.82 -8.94
CA VAL A 123 -34.67 -18.71 -9.98
C VAL A 123 -35.32 -19.97 -9.38
N ALA A 124 -34.81 -20.45 -8.24
CA ALA A 124 -35.28 -21.68 -7.62
C ALA A 124 -36.30 -21.44 -6.48
N GLU A 125 -37.07 -22.47 -6.15
CA GLU A 125 -37.89 -22.49 -4.93
C GLU A 125 -37.00 -22.52 -3.68
N VAL A 126 -37.53 -22.03 -2.55
CA VAL A 126 -36.81 -22.04 -1.28
C VAL A 126 -36.90 -23.44 -0.68
N PRO A 127 -35.77 -24.14 -0.46
CA PRO A 127 -35.81 -25.48 0.10
C PRO A 127 -36.12 -25.42 1.61
N GLU A 128 -36.71 -26.50 2.14
CA GLU A 128 -37.02 -26.62 3.57
C GLU A 128 -35.93 -27.44 4.27
N ILE A 129 -35.39 -26.94 5.39
CA ILE A 129 -34.36 -27.67 6.14
C ILE A 129 -34.97 -28.97 6.66
N SER A 130 -34.35 -30.10 6.32
CA SER A 130 -34.80 -31.43 6.76
C SER A 130 -33.89 -32.04 7.81
N ARG A 131 -32.58 -31.80 7.73
CA ARG A 131 -31.60 -32.42 8.63
C ARG A 131 -30.38 -31.52 8.81
N VAL A 132 -29.74 -31.60 9.97
CA VAL A 132 -28.42 -31.01 10.20
C VAL A 132 -27.42 -32.12 10.44
N ILE A 133 -26.26 -32.05 9.78
CA ILE A 133 -25.19 -33.03 9.89
C ILE A 133 -23.90 -32.28 10.20
N LYS A 134 -23.12 -32.81 11.13
CA LYS A 134 -21.74 -32.35 11.37
C LYS A 134 -20.81 -33.17 10.48
N ASP A 135 -20.19 -32.52 9.50
CA ASP A 135 -19.22 -33.15 8.61
C ASP A 135 -17.89 -32.42 8.72
N SER A 136 -16.82 -33.15 9.05
CA SER A 136 -15.44 -32.65 9.06
C SER A 136 -15.24 -31.37 9.89
N GLY A 137 -15.99 -31.24 10.99
CA GLY A 137 -15.94 -30.07 11.88
C GLY A 137 -16.82 -28.89 11.45
N ALA A 138 -17.50 -28.96 10.30
CA ALA A 138 -18.44 -27.95 9.83
C ALA A 138 -19.90 -28.43 9.95
N VAL A 139 -20.81 -27.48 10.14
CA VAL A 139 -22.26 -27.75 10.13
C VAL A 139 -22.76 -27.71 8.69
N VAL A 140 -23.29 -28.84 8.22
CA VAL A 140 -23.92 -28.99 6.91
C VAL A 140 -25.42 -29.16 7.09
N LEU A 141 -26.21 -28.23 6.54
CA LEU A 141 -27.66 -28.35 6.53
C LEU A 141 -28.08 -29.13 5.29
N THR A 142 -28.90 -30.15 5.46
CA THR A 142 -29.58 -30.83 4.34
C THR A 142 -30.99 -30.29 4.26
N ALA A 143 -31.35 -29.74 3.10
CA ALA A 143 -32.69 -29.24 2.84
C ALA A 143 -33.38 -30.03 1.72
N ARG A 144 -34.70 -30.18 1.83
CA ARG A 144 -35.56 -30.84 0.86
C ARG A 144 -36.17 -29.80 -0.08
N CYS A 145 -36.19 -30.09 -1.37
CA CYS A 145 -36.80 -29.23 -2.39
C CYS A 145 -38.17 -29.80 -2.78
N SER A 146 -39.19 -28.95 -2.83
CA SER A 146 -40.53 -29.26 -3.36
C SER A 146 -40.55 -29.26 -4.89
N GLY A 147 -39.89 -28.27 -5.50
CA GLY A 147 -39.82 -28.06 -6.94
C GLY A 147 -38.41 -28.24 -7.52
N GLU A 148 -38.03 -27.33 -8.41
CA GLU A 148 -36.73 -27.37 -9.08
C GLU A 148 -35.59 -27.12 -8.06
N PRO A 149 -34.57 -27.99 -7.99
CA PRO A 149 -33.49 -27.83 -7.03
C PRO A 149 -32.64 -26.61 -7.37
N PRO A 150 -32.21 -25.82 -6.37
CA PRO A 150 -31.32 -24.70 -6.60
C PRO A 150 -29.97 -25.17 -7.13
N GLN A 151 -29.39 -24.34 -8.01
CA GLN A 151 -28.06 -24.60 -8.54
C GLN A 151 -26.99 -24.46 -7.45
N PRO A 152 -25.87 -25.21 -7.54
CA PRO A 152 -24.72 -24.99 -6.68
C PRO A 152 -24.25 -23.53 -6.71
N GLY A 153 -23.93 -22.98 -5.54
CA GLY A 153 -23.60 -21.56 -5.35
C GLY A 153 -24.78 -20.68 -4.96
N ALA A 154 -26.03 -21.18 -5.03
CA ALA A 154 -27.20 -20.43 -4.53
C ALA A 154 -27.09 -20.15 -3.03
N ARG A 155 -27.42 -18.92 -2.61
CA ARG A 155 -27.29 -18.47 -1.22
C ARG A 155 -28.64 -18.20 -0.57
N TYR A 156 -28.76 -18.61 0.68
CA TYR A 156 -29.95 -18.44 1.49
C TYR A 156 -29.59 -17.89 2.88
N LEU A 157 -30.50 -17.10 3.44
CA LEU A 157 -30.43 -16.66 4.83
C LEU A 157 -31.07 -17.72 5.72
N VAL A 158 -30.38 -18.04 6.81
CA VAL A 158 -30.91 -18.89 7.88
C VAL A 158 -31.55 -17.98 8.90
N THR A 159 -32.87 -18.13 9.10
CA THR A 159 -33.63 -17.31 10.05
C THR A 159 -34.37 -18.18 11.06
N MET A 160 -34.54 -17.68 12.28
CA MET A 160 -35.41 -18.33 13.25
C MET A 160 -36.87 -18.16 12.85
N ARG A 161 -37.64 -19.25 12.82
CA ARG A 161 -39.06 -19.22 12.38
C ARG A 161 -39.93 -18.29 13.21
N HIS A 162 -39.68 -18.18 14.53
CA HIS A 162 -40.50 -17.38 15.44
C HIS A 162 -40.12 -15.89 15.49
N SER A 163 -38.83 -15.57 15.37
CA SER A 163 -38.35 -14.19 15.54
C SER A 163 -37.88 -13.53 14.25
N ASN A 164 -37.81 -14.28 13.15
CA ASN A 164 -37.19 -13.88 11.89
C ASN A 164 -35.75 -13.35 12.04
N ALA A 165 -35.10 -13.62 13.18
CA ALA A 165 -33.73 -13.21 13.43
C ALA A 165 -32.79 -14.00 12.51
N VAL A 166 -31.96 -13.28 11.74
CA VAL A 166 -30.97 -13.91 10.87
C VAL A 166 -29.83 -14.46 11.70
N LYS A 167 -29.50 -15.72 11.47
CA LYS A 167 -28.43 -16.44 12.15
C LYS A 167 -27.21 -16.67 11.27
N GLY A 168 -27.37 -16.68 9.96
CA GLY A 168 -26.24 -16.86 9.03
C GLY A 168 -26.65 -16.88 7.57
N VAL A 169 -25.64 -16.97 6.70
CA VAL A 169 -25.78 -17.22 5.26
C VAL A 169 -25.26 -18.62 4.96
N VAL A 170 -26.06 -19.39 4.24
CA VAL A 170 -25.70 -20.71 3.74
C VAL A 170 -25.67 -20.75 2.23
N GLU A 171 -24.80 -21.58 1.66
CA GLU A 171 -24.62 -21.76 0.23
C GLU A 171 -24.82 -23.22 -0.16
N VAL A 172 -25.52 -23.45 -1.28
CA VAL A 172 -25.71 -24.79 -1.85
C VAL A 172 -24.37 -25.29 -2.38
N ARG A 173 -23.79 -26.29 -1.72
CA ARG A 173 -22.55 -26.93 -2.15
C ARG A 173 -22.80 -28.04 -3.15
N GLN A 174 -23.80 -28.88 -2.85
CA GLN A 174 -24.07 -30.07 -3.64
C GLN A 174 -25.56 -30.34 -3.70
N VAL A 175 -26.03 -30.75 -4.87
CA VAL A 175 -27.37 -31.29 -5.08
C VAL A 175 -27.28 -32.80 -4.97
N GLY A 176 -28.11 -33.39 -4.11
CA GLY A 176 -28.15 -34.83 -3.90
C GLY A 176 -28.56 -35.57 -5.19
N HIS A 177 -28.16 -36.85 -5.28
CA HIS A 177 -28.40 -37.71 -6.44
C HIS A 177 -29.88 -37.81 -6.84
N SER A 178 -30.79 -37.69 -5.87
CA SER A 178 -32.23 -37.73 -6.08
C SER A 178 -32.84 -36.40 -6.56
N ARG A 179 -32.02 -35.34 -6.70
CA ARG A 179 -32.44 -33.95 -7.02
C ARG A 179 -33.51 -33.36 -6.09
N ARG A 180 -33.83 -34.03 -4.99
CA ARG A 180 -34.82 -33.62 -3.99
C ARG A 180 -34.20 -33.17 -2.68
N SER A 181 -32.89 -33.34 -2.53
CA SER A 181 -32.15 -32.84 -1.39
C SER A 181 -30.96 -32.00 -1.85
N VAL A 182 -30.64 -30.96 -1.09
CA VAL A 182 -29.47 -30.11 -1.29
C VAL A 182 -28.70 -30.01 0.01
N GLN A 183 -27.38 -30.01 -0.11
CA GLN A 183 -26.47 -29.77 0.99
C GLN A 183 -26.04 -28.31 0.98
N LEU A 184 -26.27 -27.67 2.11
CA LEU A 184 -26.03 -26.26 2.36
C LEU A 184 -24.90 -26.14 3.39
N LEU A 185 -23.92 -25.31 3.09
CA LEU A 185 -22.79 -25.05 3.97
C LEU A 185 -22.85 -23.61 4.48
N CYS A 186 -22.58 -23.39 5.77
CA CYS A 186 -22.50 -22.04 6.33
C CYS A 186 -21.28 -21.31 5.78
N VAL A 187 -21.52 -20.24 5.02
CA VAL A 187 -20.47 -19.39 4.45
C VAL A 187 -20.16 -18.22 5.37
N LYS A 188 -21.19 -17.70 6.06
CA LYS A 188 -21.04 -16.57 6.96
C LYS A 188 -21.96 -16.69 8.18
N PRO A 189 -21.43 -17.00 9.37
CA PRO A 189 -22.22 -16.97 10.59
C PRO A 189 -22.48 -15.51 10.99
N VAL A 190 -23.73 -15.18 11.34
CA VAL A 190 -24.09 -13.88 11.96
C VAL A 190 -24.07 -14.01 13.47
N ASP A 191 -24.58 -15.14 13.95
CA ASP A 191 -24.67 -15.48 15.36
C ASP A 191 -23.87 -16.77 15.58
N GLU A 192 -22.60 -16.62 15.97
CA GLU A 192 -21.69 -17.76 16.17
C GLU A 192 -22.21 -18.72 17.26
N ASP A 193 -22.76 -18.18 18.35
CA ASP A 193 -23.33 -18.97 19.44
C ASP A 193 -24.46 -19.88 18.96
N PHE A 194 -25.32 -19.37 18.06
CA PHE A 194 -26.35 -20.18 17.45
C PHE A 194 -25.74 -21.36 16.65
N TRP A 195 -24.72 -21.11 15.84
CA TRP A 195 -24.09 -22.17 15.03
C TRP A 195 -23.33 -23.20 15.87
N ILE A 196 -22.69 -22.78 16.96
CA ILE A 196 -22.04 -23.68 17.92
C ILE A 196 -23.09 -24.58 18.57
N ARG A 197 -24.17 -24.00 19.11
CA ARG A 197 -25.27 -24.78 19.71
C ARG A 197 -25.95 -25.68 18.68
N LEU A 198 -26.07 -25.23 17.43
CA LEU A 198 -26.61 -26.04 16.35
C LEU A 198 -25.69 -27.22 16.03
N ALA A 199 -24.37 -27.02 16.06
CA ALA A 199 -23.39 -28.07 15.86
C ALA A 199 -23.42 -29.12 16.99
N GLU A 200 -23.55 -28.67 18.24
CA GLU A 200 -23.70 -29.55 19.40
C GLU A 200 -25.00 -30.34 19.32
N LYS A 201 -26.12 -29.69 18.99
CA LYS A 201 -27.42 -30.35 18.84
C LYS A 201 -27.44 -31.37 17.69
N ALA A 202 -26.76 -31.08 16.59
CA ALA A 202 -26.70 -31.97 15.43
C ALA A 202 -26.02 -33.33 15.75
N GLU A 203 -25.28 -33.44 16.85
CA GLU A 203 -24.74 -34.73 17.32
C GLU A 203 -25.81 -35.63 17.94
N PHE A 204 -26.93 -35.06 18.43
CA PHE A 204 -27.94 -35.76 19.20
C PHE A 204 -29.34 -35.77 18.55
N GLU A 205 -29.67 -34.74 17.76
CA GLU A 205 -31.00 -34.52 17.19
C GLU A 205 -30.89 -34.21 15.70
N GLU A 206 -31.50 -35.05 14.86
CA GLU A 206 -31.42 -34.90 13.40
C GLU A 206 -32.38 -33.84 12.85
N ASP A 207 -33.49 -33.54 13.54
CA ASP A 207 -34.59 -32.73 13.02
C ASP A 207 -34.62 -31.33 13.65
N VAL A 208 -34.02 -30.36 12.95
CA VAL A 208 -34.00 -28.94 13.39
C VAL A 208 -35.00 -28.08 12.60
N SER A 209 -35.81 -28.72 11.74
CA SER A 209 -36.75 -28.05 10.81
C SER A 209 -37.79 -27.16 11.50
N GLN A 210 -38.07 -27.40 12.78
CA GLN A 210 -39.13 -26.71 13.53
C GLN A 210 -38.75 -25.28 13.94
N SER A 211 -37.46 -25.01 14.17
CA SER A 211 -37.01 -23.73 14.74
C SER A 211 -36.38 -22.78 13.73
N VAL A 212 -35.97 -23.32 12.57
CA VAL A 212 -35.16 -22.61 11.57
C VAL A 212 -35.79 -22.72 10.20
N GLN A 213 -35.80 -21.63 9.45
CA GLN A 213 -36.26 -21.57 8.06
C GLN A 213 -35.25 -20.87 7.17
N LEU A 214 -35.29 -21.21 5.88
CA LEU A 214 -34.49 -20.56 4.85
C LEU A 214 -35.29 -19.43 4.21
N VAL A 215 -34.62 -18.33 3.93
CA VAL A 215 -35.16 -17.18 3.20
C VAL A 215 -34.21 -16.85 2.06
N ARG A 216 -34.73 -16.37 0.92
CA ARG A 216 -33.89 -15.98 -0.21
C ARG A 216 -32.92 -14.88 0.22
N TYR A 217 -31.65 -15.03 -0.17
CA TYR A 217 -30.67 -13.98 0.00
C TYR A 217 -30.96 -12.84 -0.98
N GLN A 218 -30.95 -11.60 -0.49
CA GLN A 218 -31.10 -10.40 -1.30
C GLN A 218 -29.96 -9.43 -0.94
N LEU A 219 -29.23 -8.94 -1.95
CA LEU A 219 -28.33 -7.79 -1.74
C LEU A 219 -29.18 -6.53 -1.58
N LYS A 220 -28.93 -5.75 -0.53
CA LYS A 220 -29.35 -4.35 -0.49
C LYS A 220 -28.41 -3.50 -1.32
N ASP A 221 -28.96 -2.49 -1.99
CA ASP A 221 -28.20 -1.52 -2.79
C ASP A 221 -27.24 -0.64 -1.97
N ASP A 222 -27.35 -0.60 -0.63
CA ASP A 222 -26.46 0.20 0.23
C ASP A 222 -25.18 -0.54 0.69
N GLY A 223 -24.99 -1.79 0.27
CA GLY A 223 -23.84 -2.60 0.67
C GLY A 223 -23.89 -3.14 2.12
N SER A 224 -24.96 -2.89 2.88
CA SER A 224 -25.17 -3.48 4.21
C SER A 224 -25.60 -4.95 4.09
N GLU A 225 -24.95 -5.79 4.89
CA GLU A 225 -25.26 -7.20 5.03
C GLU A 225 -26.21 -7.35 6.22
N TYR A 226 -27.41 -7.92 6.00
CA TYR A 226 -28.45 -8.29 6.98
C TYR A 226 -29.62 -7.29 7.17
N PRO A 227 -30.84 -7.82 7.42
CA PRO A 227 -31.90 -7.68 6.44
C PRO A 227 -32.87 -6.55 6.76
N LEU A 228 -33.69 -6.26 5.75
CA LEU A 228 -35.08 -5.87 5.93
C LEU A 228 -35.69 -6.66 7.10
N SER A 229 -36.16 -5.95 8.12
CA SER A 229 -37.37 -6.36 8.81
C SER A 229 -38.37 -6.75 7.72
N VAL A 230 -38.96 -7.93 7.80
CA VAL A 230 -40.08 -8.31 6.94
C VAL A 230 -41.23 -7.36 7.28
N GLN A 231 -41.25 -6.18 6.68
CA GLN A 231 -42.41 -5.29 6.64
C GLN A 231 -43.36 -5.92 5.63
N GLY A 232 -44.35 -6.65 6.15
CA GLY A 232 -45.31 -7.35 5.33
C GLY A 232 -46.08 -8.42 6.10
N VAL A 233 -46.50 -8.12 7.33
CA VAL A 233 -47.74 -8.70 7.84
C VAL A 233 -48.74 -7.55 7.73
N ASP A 234 -49.58 -7.62 6.70
CA ASP A 234 -50.83 -6.86 6.63
C ASP A 234 -51.64 -7.18 7.90
N GLU A 235 -51.55 -6.31 8.90
CA GLU A 235 -52.61 -6.13 9.88
C GLU A 235 -53.79 -5.51 9.15
N GLY A 236 -54.60 -6.33 8.46
CA GLY A 236 -55.58 -5.76 7.54
C GLY A 236 -56.63 -6.72 7.00
N SER A 237 -57.19 -7.61 7.81
CA SER A 237 -58.57 -8.11 7.61
C SER A 237 -59.01 -8.99 8.79
N VAL A 238 -59.38 -8.34 9.89
CA VAL A 238 -60.43 -8.84 10.78
C VAL A 238 -61.54 -7.81 10.73
N GLU A 239 -62.44 -7.98 9.77
CA GLU A 239 -63.89 -7.72 9.89
C GLU A 239 -64.61 -8.73 9.01
#